data_AF-A0A7W7WYL5-F1
#
_entry.id   AF-A0A7W7WYL5-F1
#
_cell.length_a   1.000
_cell.length_b   1.000
_cell.length_c   1.000
_cell.angle_alpha   90.00
_cell.angle_beta   90.00
_cell.angle_gamma   90.00
#
_symmetry.space_group_name_H-M   'P 1'
#
loop_
_entity.id
_entity.type
_entity.pdbx_description
1 polymer ?
#
loop_
_entity_poly.entity_id
_entity_poly.type
_entity_poly.pdbx_seq_one_letter_code
_entity_poly.pdbx_strand_id
1 'polypeptide(L)'
;MARIEDPTRPTTLHRLHAGRGLADYLVDDDHVLVVFAGPVTLDGVEAYRVEGVLDDDRTRPSAVVVLVRVDDRVFAATWGHGVRLLDGTAIDHRSPGVEPHVVRLLTRVVGTASTGRADRFFADLREVLRTMTDEHPPLRRLVGGPLDLADDDPVRLLLEDRLADALGGGGTDRVDVRWPSGARPYADRTRSFRSNDIGGYGPLRVDGPLAVDHVVDRFALLCKGTRVGELRQARLIPCADADAQALFTGPIALDRWIAFETRVDGDRYCLHQGHWYRLDADTAADLRSRVEDLLRRRRDLGLPDWAPTDDEERYRDRVAARTPGFTTVEPVGLVGPDDELVHVARPTPDVFDRARAAMWDLRLGHRVGAEPRCRTATVVLAVPGGLPVADLPAATMADLLELGADLEVLGVALRFADIPLAGRPGAKPTAGSP
;
A
#
# COMPACT_ATOMS: atom_id res chain seq x y z
N MET A 1 36.12 -13.77 -4.84
CA MET A 1 35.39 -13.65 -6.11
C MET A 1 33.90 -13.74 -5.84
N ALA A 2 33.20 -12.61 -5.80
CA ALA A 2 31.75 -12.61 -5.72
C ALA A 2 31.21 -12.80 -7.13
N ARG A 3 30.62 -13.97 -7.41
CA ARG A 3 29.76 -14.11 -8.61
C ARG A 3 28.57 -13.17 -8.41
N ILE A 4 28.03 -12.59 -9.48
CA ILE A 4 26.65 -12.09 -9.46
C ILE A 4 25.81 -13.34 -9.13
N GLU A 5 25.40 -13.49 -7.87
CA GLU A 5 24.83 -14.74 -7.35
C GLU A 5 23.49 -15.09 -8.00
N ASP A 6 22.86 -14.14 -8.69
CA ASP A 6 21.66 -14.35 -9.49
C ASP A 6 21.46 -13.15 -10.47
N PRO A 7 21.70 -13.29 -11.79
CA PRO A 7 21.55 -12.20 -12.76
C PRO A 7 20.10 -11.70 -12.92
N THR A 8 19.15 -12.31 -12.22
CA THR A 8 17.75 -11.90 -12.28
C THR A 8 17.41 -10.73 -11.35
N ARG A 9 18.26 -10.40 -10.36
CA ARG A 9 17.90 -9.43 -9.29
C ARG A 9 18.64 -8.09 -9.39
N PRO A 10 17.96 -6.95 -9.65
CA PRO A 10 18.62 -5.67 -9.48
C PRO A 10 19.02 -5.49 -8.02
N THR A 11 20.23 -4.98 -7.82
CA THR A 11 20.82 -4.64 -6.53
C THR A 11 20.16 -3.37 -5.97
N THR A 12 19.81 -2.40 -6.82
CA THR A 12 19.14 -1.15 -6.42
C THR A 12 18.18 -0.65 -7.50
N LEU A 13 17.18 0.15 -7.11
CA LEU A 13 16.37 0.96 -8.03
C LEU A 13 16.44 2.43 -7.58
N HIS A 14 16.75 3.32 -8.51
CA HIS A 14 16.87 4.76 -8.27
C HIS A 14 15.81 5.53 -9.05
N ARG A 15 15.21 6.55 -8.43
CA ARG A 15 14.51 7.61 -9.15
C ARG A 15 15.54 8.63 -9.61
N LEU A 16 15.41 9.08 -10.86
CA LEU A 16 16.29 10.09 -11.43
C LEU A 16 15.54 11.40 -11.66
N HIS A 17 16.23 12.53 -11.58
CA HIS A 17 15.68 13.84 -11.90
C HIS A 17 15.17 13.88 -13.34
N ALA A 18 13.95 14.35 -13.57
CA ALA A 18 13.37 14.46 -14.91
C ALA A 18 14.14 15.46 -15.81
N GLY A 19 13.84 15.43 -17.12
CA GLY A 19 14.28 16.47 -18.07
C GLY A 19 15.58 16.19 -18.83
N ARG A 20 16.13 14.97 -18.75
CA ARG A 20 17.29 14.55 -19.56
C ARG A 20 16.94 13.39 -20.49
N GLY A 21 17.70 13.20 -21.57
CA GLY A 21 17.62 11.99 -22.39
C GLY A 21 18.05 10.77 -21.58
N LEU A 22 17.57 9.56 -21.92
CA LEU A 22 17.91 8.36 -21.13
C LEU A 22 19.43 8.11 -21.10
N ALA A 23 20.15 8.35 -22.20
CA ALA A 23 21.61 8.22 -22.22
C ALA A 23 22.35 9.21 -21.30
N ASP A 24 21.76 10.38 -21.04
CA ASP A 24 22.38 11.47 -20.25
C ASP A 24 22.36 11.20 -18.73
N TYR A 25 21.77 10.08 -18.31
CA TYR A 25 21.80 9.62 -16.92
C TYR A 25 23.01 8.74 -16.61
N LEU A 26 23.87 8.51 -17.59
CA LEU A 26 25.01 7.62 -17.49
C LEU A 26 26.30 8.41 -17.29
N VAL A 27 27.24 7.87 -16.52
CA VAL A 27 28.58 8.47 -16.39
C VAL A 27 29.42 8.07 -17.59
N ASP A 28 30.13 9.05 -18.14
CA ASP A 28 31.29 8.80 -19.00
C ASP A 28 32.51 8.65 -18.07
N ASP A 29 32.75 7.42 -17.61
CA ASP A 29 33.84 7.08 -16.68
C ASP A 29 34.86 6.19 -17.41
N ASP A 30 36.11 6.67 -17.52
CA ASP A 30 37.22 5.95 -18.16
C ASP A 30 37.50 4.58 -17.49
N HIS A 31 37.02 4.36 -16.25
CA HIS A 31 37.16 3.10 -15.51
C HIS A 31 36.04 2.09 -15.77
N VAL A 32 35.07 2.43 -16.62
CA VAL A 32 33.95 1.58 -17.02
C VAL A 32 34.09 1.25 -18.49
N LEU A 33 34.43 0.01 -18.80
CA LEU A 33 34.31 -0.49 -20.17
C LEU A 33 32.84 -0.82 -20.44
N VAL A 34 32.15 0.09 -21.14
CA VAL A 34 30.78 -0.15 -21.61
C VAL A 34 30.79 -1.23 -22.69
N VAL A 35 30.18 -2.37 -22.40
CA VAL A 35 30.07 -3.53 -23.30
C VAL A 35 28.85 -3.39 -24.20
N PHE A 36 27.77 -2.81 -23.67
CA PHE A 36 26.55 -2.53 -24.41
C PHE A 36 25.95 -1.24 -23.88
N ALA A 37 25.54 -0.34 -24.76
CA ALA A 37 24.70 0.79 -24.43
C ALA A 37 23.77 1.04 -25.60
N GLY A 38 22.46 0.98 -25.36
CA GLY A 38 21.52 1.24 -26.43
C GLY A 38 20.07 1.24 -25.99
N PRO A 39 19.20 1.80 -26.84
CA PRO A 39 17.78 1.69 -26.64
C PRO A 39 17.40 0.21 -26.70
N VAL A 40 16.60 -0.20 -25.74
CA VAL A 40 15.94 -1.50 -25.75
C VAL A 40 14.45 -1.24 -25.66
N THR A 41 13.70 -1.87 -26.53
CA THR A 41 12.26 -1.94 -26.34
C THR A 41 12.00 -3.08 -25.40
N LEU A 42 11.50 -2.74 -24.24
CA LEU A 42 11.00 -3.73 -23.32
C LEU A 42 9.48 -3.59 -23.37
N ASP A 43 8.84 -4.46 -24.15
CA ASP A 43 7.36 -4.51 -24.27
C ASP A 43 6.69 -3.21 -24.73
N GLY A 44 7.25 -2.58 -25.75
CA GLY A 44 6.76 -1.29 -26.24
C GLY A 44 7.06 -0.10 -25.32
N VAL A 45 7.69 -0.31 -24.15
CA VAL A 45 8.28 0.78 -23.36
C VAL A 45 9.70 1.02 -23.84
N GLU A 46 9.98 2.27 -24.17
CA GLU A 46 11.34 2.71 -24.43
C GLU A 46 12.15 2.67 -23.14
N ALA A 47 13.16 1.81 -23.14
CA ALA A 47 14.14 1.71 -22.10
C ALA A 47 15.54 1.87 -22.71
N TYR A 48 16.52 2.12 -21.86
CA TYR A 48 17.92 2.22 -22.25
C TYR A 48 18.74 1.31 -21.37
N ARG A 49 19.37 0.31 -21.97
CA ARG A 49 20.12 -0.70 -21.24
C ARG A 49 21.60 -0.46 -21.43
N VAL A 50 22.33 -0.54 -20.33
CA VAL A 50 23.78 -0.40 -20.29
C VAL A 50 24.38 -1.57 -19.53
N GLU A 51 25.38 -2.18 -20.13
CA GLU A 51 26.22 -3.20 -19.51
C GLU A 51 27.65 -2.68 -19.46
N GLY A 52 28.28 -2.75 -18.29
CA GLY A 52 29.64 -2.29 -18.08
C GLY A 52 30.49 -3.33 -17.34
N VAL A 53 31.79 -3.30 -17.64
CA VAL A 53 32.83 -4.02 -16.90
C VAL A 53 33.70 -2.98 -16.20
N LEU A 54 33.74 -3.03 -14.88
CA LEU A 54 34.69 -2.23 -14.10
C LEU A 54 36.11 -2.82 -14.26
N ASP A 55 37.10 -1.94 -14.45
CA ASP A 55 38.46 -2.27 -14.89
C ASP A 55 39.20 -3.35 -14.05
N ASP A 56 38.76 -3.58 -12.80
CA ASP A 56 39.34 -4.57 -11.89
C ASP A 56 39.00 -6.05 -12.20
N ASP A 57 38.03 -6.38 -13.08
CA ASP A 57 37.68 -7.78 -13.41
C ASP A 57 37.16 -7.94 -14.85
N ARG A 58 38.09 -8.01 -15.81
CA ARG A 58 37.81 -8.01 -17.27
C ARG A 58 37.08 -9.24 -17.82
N THR A 59 36.70 -10.20 -16.97
CA THR A 59 36.21 -11.49 -17.44
C THR A 59 34.68 -11.61 -17.50
N ARG A 60 33.91 -10.69 -16.87
CA ARG A 60 32.42 -10.69 -16.87
C ARG A 60 31.85 -9.28 -16.66
N PRO A 61 30.66 -8.93 -17.21
CA PRO A 61 29.97 -7.69 -16.86
C PRO A 61 29.71 -7.66 -15.36
N SER A 62 30.24 -6.65 -14.68
CA SER A 62 30.13 -6.45 -13.23
C SER A 62 29.07 -5.41 -12.86
N ALA A 63 28.49 -4.75 -13.86
CA ALA A 63 27.51 -3.70 -13.70
C ALA A 63 26.48 -3.72 -14.85
N VAL A 64 25.19 -3.70 -14.53
CA VAL A 64 24.11 -3.50 -15.52
C VAL A 64 23.19 -2.39 -15.02
N VAL A 65 22.76 -1.52 -15.91
CA VAL A 65 21.70 -0.54 -15.66
C VAL A 65 20.63 -0.67 -16.72
N VAL A 66 19.37 -0.63 -16.29
CA VAL A 66 18.22 -0.46 -17.17
C VAL A 66 17.51 0.83 -16.75
N LEU A 67 17.50 1.79 -17.66
CA LEU A 67 16.78 3.04 -17.51
C LEU A 67 15.41 2.88 -18.16
N VAL A 68 14.35 3.21 -17.44
CA VAL A 68 12.98 3.16 -17.93
C VAL A 68 12.35 4.52 -17.74
N ARG A 69 11.76 5.07 -18.81
CA ARG A 69 10.93 6.26 -18.71
C ARG A 69 9.48 5.84 -18.50
N VAL A 70 8.84 6.38 -17.47
CA VAL A 70 7.41 6.24 -17.22
C VAL A 70 6.86 7.65 -17.06
N ASP A 71 6.04 8.06 -18.01
CA ASP A 71 5.55 9.44 -18.14
C ASP A 71 6.73 10.45 -18.21
N ASP A 72 6.75 11.42 -17.29
CA ASP A 72 7.81 12.43 -17.17
C ASP A 72 8.96 12.01 -16.24
N ARG A 73 8.92 10.78 -15.71
CA ARG A 73 9.86 10.28 -14.69
C ARG A 73 10.80 9.23 -15.28
N VAL A 74 12.02 9.16 -14.74
CA VAL A 74 13.03 8.18 -15.15
C VAL A 74 13.47 7.36 -13.95
N PHE A 75 13.54 6.05 -14.13
CA PHE A 75 13.97 5.08 -13.12
C PHE A 75 15.19 4.32 -13.62
N ALA A 76 16.15 4.05 -12.74
CA ALA A 76 17.32 3.23 -13.02
C ALA A 76 17.34 1.98 -12.15
N ALA A 77 17.07 0.83 -12.74
CA ALA A 77 17.32 -0.46 -12.10
C ALA A 77 18.79 -0.83 -12.32
N THR A 78 19.51 -1.17 -11.26
CA THR A 78 20.95 -1.47 -11.34
C THR A 78 21.24 -2.87 -10.80
N TRP A 79 22.16 -3.61 -11.42
CA TRP A 79 22.64 -4.92 -10.97
C TRP A 79 24.16 -4.84 -10.73
N GLY A 80 24.63 -5.55 -9.70
CA GLY A 80 26.04 -5.54 -9.31
C GLY A 80 26.49 -4.14 -8.93
N HIS A 81 27.48 -3.61 -9.61
CA HIS A 81 27.96 -2.24 -9.44
C HIS A 81 27.30 -1.24 -10.40
N GLY A 82 26.11 -1.55 -10.93
CA GLY A 82 25.38 -0.72 -11.89
C GLY A 82 25.18 0.73 -11.46
N VAL A 83 25.09 1.02 -10.15
CA VAL A 83 25.04 2.41 -9.67
C VAL A 83 26.24 3.26 -10.11
N ARG A 84 27.41 2.66 -10.35
CA ARG A 84 28.59 3.36 -10.89
C ARG A 84 28.44 3.76 -12.37
N LEU A 85 27.49 3.15 -13.07
CA LEU A 85 27.14 3.54 -14.44
C LEU A 85 26.19 4.75 -14.45
N LEU A 86 25.66 5.20 -13.30
CA LEU A 86 24.72 6.30 -13.19
C LEU A 86 25.41 7.60 -12.77
N ASP A 87 25.05 8.71 -13.40
CA ASP A 87 25.38 10.04 -12.90
C ASP A 87 24.74 10.22 -11.51
N GLY A 88 25.58 10.20 -10.47
CA GLY A 88 25.14 10.33 -9.09
C GLY A 88 24.43 11.66 -8.79
N THR A 89 24.65 12.70 -9.61
CA THR A 89 23.93 13.98 -9.51
C THR A 89 22.54 13.92 -10.11
N ALA A 90 22.28 12.92 -10.96
CA ALA A 90 20.97 12.69 -11.54
C ALA A 90 20.06 11.85 -10.65
N ILE A 91 20.60 11.21 -9.61
CA ILE A 91 19.83 10.43 -8.62
C ILE A 91 19.09 11.40 -7.68
N ASP A 92 17.77 11.28 -7.62
CA ASP A 92 16.94 12.03 -6.69
C ASP A 92 17.02 11.42 -5.29
N HIS A 93 17.96 11.91 -4.49
CA HIS A 93 18.16 11.49 -3.10
C HIS A 93 17.05 11.94 -2.13
N ARG A 94 16.12 12.81 -2.58
CA ARG A 94 14.99 13.28 -1.75
C ARG A 94 13.79 12.36 -1.84
N SER A 95 13.72 11.55 -2.89
CA SER A 95 12.73 10.47 -2.99
C SER A 95 13.21 9.29 -2.14
N PRO A 96 12.36 8.73 -1.25
CA PRO A 96 12.74 7.54 -0.49
C PRO A 96 13.19 6.46 -1.48
N GLY A 97 14.31 5.80 -1.17
CA GLY A 97 14.82 4.69 -1.97
C GLY A 97 13.70 3.70 -2.24
N VAL A 98 13.66 3.17 -3.46
CA VAL A 98 12.56 2.32 -3.90
C VAL A 98 12.45 1.11 -2.98
N GLU A 99 11.24 0.86 -2.49
CA GLU A 99 11.03 -0.06 -1.37
C GLU A 99 11.58 -1.48 -1.66
N PRO A 100 12.12 -2.20 -0.66
CA PRO A 100 12.75 -3.51 -0.86
C PRO A 100 11.85 -4.59 -1.50
N HIS A 101 10.53 -4.42 -1.49
CA HIS A 101 9.61 -5.32 -2.17
C HIS A 101 9.48 -4.99 -3.68
N VAL A 102 9.70 -3.74 -4.09
CA VAL A 102 9.75 -3.33 -5.50
C VAL A 102 11.02 -3.82 -6.18
N VAL A 103 12.17 -3.71 -5.51
CA VAL A 103 13.43 -4.30 -5.98
C VAL A 103 13.25 -5.81 -6.19
N ARG A 104 12.47 -6.47 -5.32
CA ARG A 104 12.14 -7.91 -5.40
C ARG A 104 11.07 -8.23 -6.46
N LEU A 105 10.16 -7.31 -6.75
CA LEU A 105 9.17 -7.45 -7.83
C LEU A 105 9.86 -7.32 -9.19
N LEU A 106 10.71 -6.30 -9.37
CA LEU A 106 11.59 -6.12 -10.53
C LEU A 106 12.53 -7.31 -10.76
N THR A 107 13.06 -7.88 -9.67
CA THR A 107 13.89 -9.09 -9.68
C THR A 107 13.18 -10.30 -10.32
N ARG A 108 11.97 -10.60 -9.86
CA ARG A 108 11.20 -11.75 -10.36
C ARG A 108 10.79 -11.55 -11.82
N VAL A 109 10.61 -10.29 -12.20
CA VAL A 109 10.06 -9.82 -13.47
C VAL A 109 11.12 -9.73 -14.58
N VAL A 110 12.36 -9.33 -14.27
CA VAL A 110 13.50 -9.36 -15.22
C VAL A 110 13.97 -10.79 -15.51
N GLY A 111 13.84 -11.71 -14.54
CA GLY A 111 14.01 -13.15 -14.80
C GLY A 111 13.04 -13.69 -15.84
N THR A 112 11.78 -13.23 -15.86
CA THR A 112 10.73 -13.68 -16.80
C THR A 112 10.77 -13.03 -18.18
N ALA A 113 11.40 -11.86 -18.35
CA ALA A 113 11.58 -11.23 -19.67
C ALA A 113 12.37 -12.12 -20.65
N SER A 114 13.23 -13.00 -20.13
CA SER A 114 13.92 -14.04 -20.91
C SER A 114 12.98 -15.13 -21.49
N THR A 115 11.70 -15.16 -21.09
CA THR A 115 10.72 -16.21 -21.44
C THR A 115 9.51 -15.73 -22.28
N GLY A 116 9.53 -14.50 -22.80
CA GLY A 116 8.53 -14.03 -23.78
C GLY A 116 7.17 -13.59 -23.20
N ARG A 117 7.10 -13.17 -21.93
CA ARG A 117 5.88 -12.60 -21.30
C ARG A 117 6.06 -11.12 -20.95
N ALA A 118 6.36 -10.32 -21.97
CA ALA A 118 6.68 -8.91 -21.82
C ALA A 118 5.41 -8.08 -21.47
N ASP A 119 4.23 -8.36 -22.05
CA ASP A 119 3.00 -7.55 -21.85
C ASP A 119 2.57 -7.39 -20.38
N ARG A 120 2.73 -8.47 -19.60
CA ARG A 120 2.40 -8.49 -18.17
C ARG A 120 3.48 -7.84 -17.30
N PHE A 121 4.73 -7.84 -17.77
CA PHE A 121 5.87 -7.20 -17.10
C PHE A 121 5.62 -5.71 -16.94
N PHE A 122 5.23 -5.02 -18.01
CA PHE A 122 5.17 -3.56 -18.02
C PHE A 122 3.85 -3.01 -17.50
N ALA A 123 2.77 -3.79 -17.56
CA ALA A 123 1.57 -3.51 -16.78
C ALA A 123 1.89 -3.51 -15.28
N ASP A 124 2.54 -4.57 -14.78
CA ASP A 124 2.94 -4.69 -13.37
C ASP A 124 3.98 -3.60 -12.98
N LEU A 125 4.95 -3.29 -13.85
CA LEU A 125 5.97 -2.26 -13.57
C LEU A 125 5.39 -0.83 -13.62
N ARG A 126 4.57 -0.49 -14.61
CA ARG A 126 3.90 0.82 -14.66
C ARG A 126 3.01 1.00 -13.44
N GLU A 127 2.31 -0.04 -13.01
CA GLU A 127 1.47 0.03 -11.81
C GLU A 127 2.31 0.20 -10.54
N VAL A 128 3.35 -0.60 -10.36
CA VAL A 128 4.24 -0.46 -9.20
C VAL A 128 4.90 0.92 -9.16
N LEU A 129 5.37 1.42 -10.31
CA LEU A 129 5.92 2.77 -10.41
C LEU A 129 4.83 3.83 -10.18
N ARG A 130 3.60 3.60 -10.62
CA ARG A 130 2.44 4.48 -10.39
C ARG A 130 2.02 4.50 -8.92
N THR A 131 2.02 3.37 -8.22
CA THR A 131 1.76 3.27 -6.76
C THR A 131 2.90 3.91 -5.96
N MET A 132 4.14 3.76 -6.41
CA MET A 132 5.32 4.34 -5.75
C MET A 132 5.47 5.84 -5.93
N THR A 133 5.10 6.35 -7.10
CA THR A 133 5.35 7.74 -7.47
C THR A 133 4.14 8.63 -7.20
N ASP A 134 3.19 8.09 -6.44
CA ASP A 134 1.96 8.77 -6.13
C ASP A 134 2.17 9.88 -5.11
N GLU A 135 2.55 11.03 -5.65
CA GLU A 135 2.25 12.33 -5.06
C GLU A 135 0.75 12.66 -5.20
N HIS A 136 -0.05 11.83 -5.89
CA HIS A 136 -1.49 12.02 -6.05
C HIS A 136 -2.28 11.04 -5.19
N PRO A 137 -2.88 11.52 -4.10
CA PRO A 137 -3.52 10.65 -3.13
C PRO A 137 -4.75 9.90 -3.70
N PRO A 138 -5.10 8.73 -3.13
CA PRO A 138 -6.13 7.80 -3.61
C PRO A 138 -7.43 8.41 -4.12
N LEU A 139 -7.95 9.37 -3.37
CA LEU A 139 -9.23 10.01 -3.68
C LEU A 139 -9.19 10.78 -5.00
N ARG A 140 -8.07 11.44 -5.32
CA ARG A 140 -7.92 12.22 -6.55
C ARG A 140 -7.99 11.34 -7.80
N ARG A 141 -7.42 10.14 -7.74
CA ARG A 141 -7.45 9.16 -8.85
C ARG A 141 -8.85 8.65 -9.13
N LEU A 142 -9.63 8.45 -8.07
CA LEU A 142 -10.93 7.81 -8.19
C LEU A 142 -11.99 8.76 -8.71
N VAL A 143 -11.95 10.04 -8.34
CA VAL A 143 -13.06 10.97 -8.62
C VAL A 143 -12.88 11.78 -9.92
N GLY A 144 -11.68 11.82 -10.50
CA GLY A 144 -11.49 12.39 -11.85
C GLY A 144 -11.65 13.92 -11.94
N GLY A 145 -11.54 14.65 -10.82
CA GLY A 145 -11.64 16.12 -10.77
C GLY A 145 -10.73 16.75 -9.70
N PRO A 146 -10.59 18.10 -9.68
CA PRO A 146 -9.82 18.80 -8.66
C PRO A 146 -10.56 18.77 -7.32
N LEU A 147 -10.32 17.70 -6.57
CA LEU A 147 -10.83 17.52 -5.21
C LEU A 147 -9.98 18.24 -4.17
N ASP A 148 -8.72 18.49 -4.49
CA ASP A 148 -7.75 19.05 -3.55
C ASP A 148 -8.21 20.45 -3.13
N LEU A 149 -8.44 20.61 -1.83
CA LEU A 149 -8.73 21.90 -1.26
C LEU A 149 -7.44 22.73 -1.26
N ALA A 150 -7.47 23.91 -1.86
CA ALA A 150 -6.31 24.79 -1.90
C ALA A 150 -5.83 25.13 -0.47
N ASP A 151 -4.52 25.31 -0.30
CA ASP A 151 -3.94 25.62 1.02
C ASP A 151 -4.42 26.96 1.58
N ASP A 152 -4.81 27.89 0.72
CA ASP A 152 -5.33 29.22 1.05
C ASP A 152 -6.87 29.30 1.07
N ASP A 153 -7.58 28.19 0.90
CA ASP A 153 -9.04 28.18 0.97
C ASP A 153 -9.51 28.58 2.39
N PRO A 154 -10.38 29.60 2.53
CA PRO A 154 -10.83 30.07 3.83
C PRO A 154 -11.55 29.00 4.67
N VAL A 155 -12.18 28.00 4.04
CA VAL A 155 -12.84 26.91 4.79
C VAL A 155 -11.83 26.05 5.56
N ARG A 156 -10.56 26.05 5.14
CA ARG A 156 -9.51 25.25 5.77
C ARG A 156 -9.32 25.58 7.24
N LEU A 157 -9.45 26.85 7.64
CA LEU A 157 -9.35 27.24 9.05
C LEU A 157 -10.45 26.60 9.90
N LEU A 158 -11.67 26.51 9.37
CA LEU A 158 -12.79 25.85 10.02
C LEU A 158 -12.57 24.32 10.09
N LEU A 159 -12.04 23.72 9.03
CA LEU A 159 -11.72 22.30 8.98
C LEU A 159 -10.62 21.92 9.99
N GLU A 160 -9.57 22.75 10.09
CA GLU A 160 -8.49 22.57 11.07
C GLU A 160 -9.00 22.74 12.51
N ASP A 161 -9.91 23.69 12.77
CA ASP A 161 -10.52 23.84 14.09
C ASP A 161 -11.33 22.61 14.51
N ARG A 162 -12.11 22.03 13.59
CA ARG A 162 -12.86 20.79 13.84
C ARG A 162 -11.97 19.58 14.01
N LEU A 163 -10.91 19.48 13.21
CA LEU A 163 -9.90 18.44 13.38
C LEU A 163 -9.22 18.56 14.76
N ALA A 164 -8.92 19.78 15.22
CA ALA A 164 -8.36 20.01 16.55
C ALA A 164 -9.31 19.57 17.68
N ASP A 165 -10.62 19.76 17.52
CA ASP A 165 -11.61 19.23 18.46
C ASP A 165 -11.63 17.70 18.48
N ALA A 166 -11.70 17.08 17.29
CA ALA A 166 -11.72 15.62 17.15
C ALA A 166 -10.45 14.94 17.70
N LEU A 167 -9.28 15.52 17.44
CA LEU A 167 -8.01 15.05 18.02
C LEU A 167 -7.97 15.14 19.55
N GLY A 168 -8.80 16.00 20.16
CA GLY A 168 -8.93 16.07 21.62
C GLY A 168 -10.02 15.18 22.21
N GLY A 169 -10.63 14.31 21.40
CA GLY A 169 -11.78 13.48 21.81
C GLY A 169 -13.10 14.25 21.90
N GLY A 170 -13.13 15.49 21.40
CA GLY A 170 -14.35 16.29 21.30
C GLY A 170 -15.02 16.17 19.93
N GLY A 171 -16.21 16.74 19.81
CA GLY A 171 -16.93 16.81 18.54
C GLY A 171 -17.73 15.55 18.19
N THR A 172 -18.38 15.60 17.02
CA THR A 172 -19.16 14.48 16.45
C THR A 172 -18.58 13.99 15.13
N ASP A 173 -17.51 14.64 14.68
CA ASP A 173 -16.83 14.31 13.44
C ASP A 173 -15.99 13.05 13.58
N ARG A 174 -15.79 12.34 12.48
CA ARG A 174 -15.14 11.03 12.49
C ARG A 174 -13.65 11.20 12.26
N VAL A 175 -12.85 10.90 13.28
CA VAL A 175 -11.40 10.74 13.19
C VAL A 175 -11.05 9.27 13.22
N ASP A 176 -10.04 8.88 12.45
CA ASP A 176 -9.63 7.49 12.28
C ASP A 176 -8.14 7.43 11.93
N VAL A 177 -7.54 6.25 12.07
CA VAL A 177 -6.14 5.98 11.72
C VAL A 177 -6.06 5.11 10.47
N ARG A 178 -5.13 5.44 9.58
CA ARG A 178 -4.88 4.75 8.30
C ARG A 178 -3.39 4.53 8.10
N TRP A 179 -3.07 3.52 7.29
CA TRP A 179 -1.70 3.33 6.84
C TRP A 179 -1.35 4.34 5.76
N PRO A 180 -0.27 5.13 5.94
CA PRO A 180 0.29 5.92 4.85
C PRO A 180 0.72 5.01 3.71
N SER A 181 0.63 5.46 2.46
CA SER A 181 0.95 4.63 1.29
C SER A 181 2.32 3.94 1.39
N GLY A 182 3.36 4.66 1.85
CA GLY A 182 4.72 4.12 2.04
C GLY A 182 4.92 3.23 3.27
N ALA A 183 3.88 2.99 4.06
CA ALA A 183 3.90 2.06 5.20
C ALA A 183 2.90 0.90 5.06
N ARG A 184 1.92 1.01 4.15
CA ARG A 184 0.94 -0.06 3.83
C ARG A 184 1.56 -1.45 3.66
N PRO A 185 2.72 -1.64 2.99
CA PRO A 185 3.31 -2.96 2.76
C PRO A 185 3.80 -3.66 4.05
N TYR A 186 3.81 -2.96 5.18
CA TYR A 186 4.24 -3.49 6.47
C TYR A 186 3.08 -3.66 7.45
N ALA A 187 1.84 -3.39 7.03
CA ALA A 187 0.68 -3.35 7.92
C ALA A 187 0.45 -4.65 8.71
N ASP A 188 0.58 -5.80 8.04
CA ASP A 188 0.39 -7.14 8.62
C ASP A 188 1.59 -7.62 9.46
N ARG A 189 2.75 -7.01 9.29
CA ARG A 189 4.01 -7.37 9.98
C ARG A 189 4.35 -6.46 11.13
N THR A 190 3.64 -5.35 11.28
CA THR A 190 3.89 -4.38 12.34
C THR A 190 3.43 -4.92 13.69
N ARG A 191 4.33 -4.83 14.67
CA ARG A 191 4.13 -5.31 16.04
C ARG A 191 4.07 -4.18 17.05
N SER A 192 4.68 -3.05 16.74
CA SER A 192 4.59 -1.83 17.56
C SER A 192 4.77 -0.58 16.72
N PHE A 193 4.49 0.57 17.32
CA PHE A 193 4.72 1.88 16.74
C PHE A 193 5.51 2.76 17.70
N ARG A 194 6.34 3.65 17.15
CA ARG A 194 7.06 4.66 17.91
C ARG A 194 6.96 6.02 17.23
N SER A 195 6.74 7.07 18.01
CA SER A 195 6.81 8.44 17.54
C SER A 195 8.07 9.17 17.97
N ASN A 196 8.29 10.37 17.42
CA ASN A 196 9.10 11.40 18.07
C ASN A 196 8.36 11.98 19.29
N ASP A 197 8.95 12.97 19.96
CA ASP A 197 8.25 13.74 20.99
C ASP A 197 6.99 14.39 20.39
N ILE A 198 5.86 14.25 21.09
CA ILE A 198 4.57 14.85 20.73
C ILE A 198 4.19 15.81 21.84
N GLY A 199 4.28 17.11 21.55
CA GLY A 199 3.89 18.20 22.43
C GLY A 199 4.67 18.28 23.75
N GLY A 200 5.89 17.76 23.81
CA GLY A 200 6.74 17.79 25.00
C GLY A 200 6.45 16.67 26.02
N TYR A 201 5.59 15.71 25.67
CA TYR A 201 5.21 14.59 26.54
C TYR A 201 6.02 13.31 26.25
N GLY A 202 7.12 13.43 25.51
CA GLY A 202 7.95 12.32 25.09
C GLY A 202 7.33 11.48 23.97
N PRO A 203 8.05 10.44 23.51
CA PRO A 203 7.57 9.58 22.43
C PRO A 203 6.32 8.79 22.83
N LEU A 204 5.37 8.70 21.91
CA LEU A 204 4.28 7.74 21.94
C LEU A 204 4.83 6.38 21.49
N ARG A 205 4.61 5.37 22.33
CA ARG A 205 4.84 3.97 21.99
C ARG A 205 3.52 3.23 22.09
N VAL A 206 3.21 2.46 21.05
CA VAL A 206 2.00 1.63 20.99
C VAL A 206 2.44 0.22 20.71
N ASP A 207 2.09 -0.70 21.60
CA ASP A 207 2.29 -2.13 21.39
C ASP A 207 1.05 -2.70 20.70
N GLY A 208 1.24 -3.45 19.60
CA GLY A 208 0.14 -3.98 18.79
C GLY A 208 -0.46 -2.97 17.79
N PRO A 209 -1.71 -3.19 17.35
CA PRO A 209 -2.37 -2.37 16.33
C PRO A 209 -2.56 -0.91 16.78
N LEU A 210 -2.29 0.03 15.90
CA LEU A 210 -2.50 1.45 16.14
C LEU A 210 -4.00 1.79 16.04
N ALA A 211 -4.66 1.92 17.19
CA ALA A 211 -6.00 2.48 17.30
C ALA A 211 -5.99 4.02 17.37
N VAL A 212 -7.12 4.63 16.98
CA VAL A 212 -7.35 6.08 17.04
C VAL A 212 -7.25 6.64 18.46
N ASP A 213 -7.69 5.87 19.45
CA ASP A 213 -7.66 6.27 20.87
C ASP A 213 -6.24 6.58 21.34
N HIS A 214 -5.23 5.84 20.88
CA HIS A 214 -3.83 6.14 21.22
C HIS A 214 -3.39 7.53 20.77
N VAL A 215 -3.90 7.99 19.61
CA VAL A 215 -3.62 9.33 19.09
C VAL A 215 -4.48 10.35 19.83
N VAL A 216 -5.78 10.11 19.96
CA VAL A 216 -6.71 11.04 20.61
C VAL A 216 -6.32 11.29 22.08
N ASP A 217 -6.01 10.25 22.85
CA ASP A 217 -5.58 10.35 24.24
C ASP A 217 -4.29 11.19 24.36
N ARG A 218 -3.37 11.03 23.41
CA ARG A 218 -2.14 11.82 23.38
C ARG A 218 -2.41 13.30 23.06
N PHE A 219 -3.26 13.59 22.07
CA PHE A 219 -3.54 14.95 21.63
C PHE A 219 -4.52 15.70 22.56
N ALA A 220 -5.30 14.98 23.36
CA ALA A 220 -6.15 15.54 24.41
C ALA A 220 -5.34 16.30 25.48
N LEU A 221 -4.07 15.94 25.70
CA LEU A 221 -3.16 16.63 26.61
C LEU A 221 -2.74 18.02 26.11
N LEU A 222 -2.88 18.29 24.81
CA LEU A 222 -2.47 19.54 24.18
C LEU A 222 -3.61 20.56 24.20
N CYS A 223 -3.23 21.84 24.23
CA CYS A 223 -4.15 22.95 23.98
C CYS A 223 -4.74 22.81 22.57
N LYS A 224 -6.06 23.02 22.42
CA LYS A 224 -6.77 22.90 21.12
C LYS A 224 -6.02 23.61 19.98
N GLY A 225 -5.63 24.86 20.19
CA GLY A 225 -4.96 25.69 19.19
C GLY A 225 -3.59 25.19 18.70
N THR A 226 -2.95 24.23 19.39
CA THR A 226 -1.65 23.67 18.98
C THR A 226 -1.76 22.29 18.35
N ARG A 227 -2.91 21.60 18.46
CA ARG A 227 -3.06 20.19 18.05
C ARG A 227 -2.76 19.96 16.57
N VAL A 228 -3.29 20.76 15.65
CA VAL A 228 -3.06 20.54 14.21
C VAL A 228 -1.62 20.86 13.81
N GLY A 229 -1.02 21.90 14.39
CA GLY A 229 0.40 22.21 14.21
C GLY A 229 1.28 21.05 14.68
N GLU A 230 0.98 20.51 15.86
CA GLU A 230 1.69 19.35 16.42
C GLU A 230 1.50 18.10 15.56
N LEU A 231 0.30 17.84 15.04
CA LEU A 231 0.01 16.69 14.17
C LEU A 231 0.92 16.68 12.93
N ARG A 232 1.16 17.85 12.33
CA ARG A 232 2.04 18.01 11.16
C ARG A 232 3.53 17.84 11.48
N GLN A 233 3.93 18.11 12.72
CA GLN A 233 5.32 17.99 13.18
C GLN A 233 5.63 16.61 13.76
N ALA A 234 4.62 15.95 14.34
CA ALA A 234 4.72 14.60 14.85
C ALA A 234 5.06 13.62 13.71
N ARG A 235 5.81 12.58 14.08
CA ARG A 235 6.25 11.51 13.18
C ARG A 235 5.95 10.18 13.83
N LEU A 236 5.53 9.19 13.05
CA LEU A 236 5.29 7.83 13.49
C LEU A 236 6.06 6.84 12.62
N ILE A 237 6.56 5.78 13.25
CA ILE A 237 7.33 4.72 12.62
C ILE A 237 6.73 3.37 13.02
N PRO A 238 6.31 2.52 12.06
CA PRO A 238 5.95 1.14 12.32
C PRO A 238 7.21 0.29 12.55
N CYS A 239 7.12 -0.62 13.52
CA CYS A 239 8.23 -1.46 13.96
C CYS A 239 7.87 -2.95 13.85
N ALA A 240 8.88 -3.76 13.51
CA ALA A 240 8.77 -5.20 13.33
C ALA A 240 8.79 -5.99 14.64
N ASP A 241 9.30 -5.39 15.71
CA ASP A 241 9.40 -5.99 17.04
C ASP A 241 8.47 -5.30 18.05
N ALA A 242 8.25 -5.94 19.19
CA ALA A 242 7.50 -5.36 20.29
C ALA A 242 8.29 -4.25 21.00
N ASP A 243 9.62 -4.24 20.88
CA ASP A 243 10.53 -3.31 21.55
C ASP A 243 10.71 -1.94 20.86
N ALA A 244 10.06 -1.77 19.70
CA ALA A 244 10.13 -0.63 18.82
C ALA A 244 11.56 -0.24 18.39
N GLN A 245 12.39 -1.24 18.08
CA GLN A 245 13.79 -1.06 17.65
C GLN A 245 14.00 -1.39 16.17
N ALA A 246 13.40 -2.46 15.66
CA ALA A 246 13.47 -2.87 14.27
C ALA A 246 12.47 -2.07 13.42
N LEU A 247 12.91 -0.92 12.90
CA LEU A 247 12.06 -0.01 12.12
C LEU A 247 11.79 -0.57 10.71
N PHE A 248 10.55 -0.52 10.25
CA PHE A 248 10.23 -0.85 8.84
C PHE A 248 10.51 0.29 7.87
N THR A 249 10.29 1.52 8.33
CA THR A 249 10.38 2.72 7.51
C THR A 249 11.19 3.81 8.20
N GLY A 250 11.50 4.88 7.46
CA GLY A 250 11.83 6.16 8.08
C GLY A 250 10.61 6.79 8.79
N PRO A 251 10.80 7.89 9.53
CA PRO A 251 9.71 8.62 10.19
C PRO A 251 8.70 9.21 9.18
N ILE A 252 7.41 8.91 9.36
CA ILE A 252 6.33 9.41 8.50
C ILE A 252 5.51 10.44 9.28
N ALA A 253 5.17 11.58 8.65
CA ALA A 253 4.35 12.62 9.25
C ALA A 253 3.00 12.08 9.75
N LEU A 254 2.63 12.40 11.00
CA LEU A 254 1.48 11.80 11.69
C LEU A 254 0.15 12.19 11.03
N ASP A 255 0.06 13.37 10.41
CA ASP A 255 -1.08 13.80 9.59
C ASP A 255 -1.38 12.84 8.41
N ARG A 256 -0.39 12.12 7.89
CA ARG A 256 -0.59 11.08 6.86
C ARG A 256 -1.21 9.79 7.40
N TRP A 257 -1.16 9.58 8.72
CA TRP A 257 -1.81 8.47 9.39
C TRP A 257 -3.25 8.77 9.77
N ILE A 258 -3.70 10.02 9.66
CA ILE A 258 -5.05 10.42 10.07
C ILE A 258 -5.97 10.47 8.86
N ALA A 259 -7.12 9.84 9.01
CA ALA A 259 -8.28 10.12 8.19
C ALA A 259 -9.31 10.88 9.04
N PHE A 260 -9.86 11.95 8.48
CA PHE A 260 -10.89 12.74 9.15
C PHE A 260 -11.99 13.08 8.16
N GLU A 261 -13.25 13.01 8.58
CA GLU A 261 -14.41 13.39 7.76
C GLU A 261 -15.34 14.32 8.55
N THR A 262 -15.73 15.43 7.92
CA THR A 262 -16.68 16.41 8.48
C THR A 262 -17.59 16.97 7.38
N ARG A 263 -18.59 17.77 7.77
CA ARG A 263 -19.48 18.49 6.85
C ARG A 263 -19.56 19.98 7.16
N VAL A 264 -19.31 20.83 6.19
CA VAL A 264 -19.46 22.29 6.30
C VAL A 264 -20.45 22.73 5.23
N ASP A 265 -21.51 23.43 5.64
CA ASP A 265 -22.53 23.97 4.74
C ASP A 265 -23.15 22.96 3.75
N GLY A 266 -23.24 21.69 4.17
CA GLY A 266 -23.79 20.59 3.38
C GLY A 266 -22.77 19.83 2.55
N ASP A 267 -21.61 20.44 2.25
CA ASP A 267 -20.50 19.78 1.57
C ASP A 267 -19.73 18.88 2.54
N ARG A 268 -19.25 17.75 2.02
CA ARG A 268 -18.44 16.80 2.79
C ARG A 268 -16.97 17.12 2.55
N TYR A 269 -16.18 17.13 3.61
CA TYR A 269 -14.74 17.31 3.55
C TYR A 269 -14.06 16.12 4.20
N CYS A 270 -12.93 15.70 3.63
CA CYS A 270 -12.11 14.69 4.26
C CYS A 270 -10.63 15.06 4.24
N LEU A 271 -9.92 14.74 5.32
CA LEU A 271 -8.47 14.66 5.36
C LEU A 271 -8.06 13.22 5.07
N HIS A 272 -7.14 13.01 4.13
CA HIS A 272 -6.57 11.70 3.85
C HIS A 272 -5.16 11.84 3.28
N GLN A 273 -4.20 11.07 3.81
CA GLN A 273 -2.78 11.13 3.47
C GLN A 273 -2.17 12.54 3.64
N GLY A 274 -2.66 13.32 4.61
CA GLY A 274 -2.19 14.69 4.88
C GLY A 274 -2.77 15.78 3.97
N HIS A 275 -3.72 15.44 3.09
CA HIS A 275 -4.35 16.40 2.18
C HIS A 275 -5.85 16.51 2.44
N TRP A 276 -6.39 17.71 2.25
CA TRP A 276 -7.82 18.00 2.34
C TRP A 276 -8.50 17.85 0.99
N TYR A 277 -9.68 17.25 0.99
CA TYR A 277 -10.55 17.14 -0.17
C TYR A 277 -11.93 17.66 0.13
N ARG A 278 -12.55 18.32 -0.85
CA ARG A 278 -13.98 18.63 -0.85
C ARG A 278 -14.71 17.63 -1.73
N LEU A 279 -15.62 16.88 -1.15
CA LEU A 279 -16.49 15.93 -1.83
C LEU A 279 -17.89 16.54 -1.93
N ASP A 280 -18.26 16.97 -3.13
CA ASP A 280 -19.65 17.34 -3.39
C ASP A 280 -20.58 16.11 -3.29
N ALA A 281 -21.88 16.37 -3.24
CA ALA A 281 -22.89 15.32 -3.05
C ALA A 281 -22.86 14.27 -4.17
N ASP A 282 -22.63 14.69 -5.41
CA ASP A 282 -22.60 13.83 -6.59
C ASP A 282 -21.38 12.91 -6.59
N THR A 283 -20.21 13.46 -6.28
CA THR A 283 -18.96 12.73 -6.06
C THR A 283 -19.12 11.69 -4.96
N ALA A 284 -19.69 12.09 -3.82
CA ALA A 284 -19.90 11.17 -2.70
C ALA A 284 -20.89 10.06 -3.06
N ALA A 285 -21.88 10.35 -3.92
CA ALA A 285 -22.82 9.36 -4.43
C ALA A 285 -22.17 8.40 -5.43
N ASP A 286 -21.35 8.90 -6.37
CA ASP A 286 -20.60 8.07 -7.32
C ASP A 286 -19.66 7.11 -6.60
N LEU A 287 -18.88 7.62 -5.64
CA LEU A 287 -17.95 6.82 -4.84
C LEU A 287 -18.68 5.68 -4.12
N ARG A 288 -19.85 5.98 -3.54
CA ARG A 288 -20.70 4.98 -2.90
C ARG A 288 -21.22 3.95 -3.90
N SER A 289 -21.75 4.40 -5.03
CA SER A 289 -22.29 3.50 -6.07
C SER A 289 -21.23 2.51 -6.55
N ARG A 290 -20.00 2.97 -6.79
CA ARG A 290 -18.90 2.11 -7.22
C ARG A 290 -18.48 1.11 -6.16
N VAL A 291 -18.48 1.50 -4.88
CA VAL A 291 -18.24 0.58 -3.77
C VAL A 291 -19.36 -0.45 -3.65
N GLU A 292 -20.62 -0.05 -3.81
CA GLU A 292 -21.75 -0.99 -3.83
C GLU A 292 -21.63 -1.99 -4.99
N ASP A 293 -21.30 -1.53 -6.19
CA ASP A 293 -21.05 -2.38 -7.36
C ASP A 293 -19.91 -3.38 -7.11
N LEU A 294 -18.83 -2.92 -6.47
CA LEU A 294 -17.71 -3.77 -6.08
C LEU A 294 -18.15 -4.82 -5.05
N LEU A 295 -18.92 -4.44 -4.03
CA LEU A 295 -19.38 -5.32 -2.97
C LEU A 295 -20.47 -6.31 -3.39
N ARG A 296 -21.19 -6.06 -4.50
CA ARG A 296 -22.10 -7.04 -5.12
C ARG A 296 -21.38 -8.27 -5.66
N ARG A 297 -20.05 -8.22 -5.80
CA ARG A 297 -19.19 -9.35 -6.21
C ARG A 297 -19.03 -10.36 -5.08
N ARG A 298 -20.14 -10.95 -4.64
CA ARG A 298 -20.18 -11.88 -3.51
C ARG A 298 -19.72 -13.29 -3.88
N ARG A 299 -19.10 -13.97 -2.91
CA ARG A 299 -18.79 -15.39 -2.93
C ARG A 299 -19.41 -16.03 -1.70
N ASP A 300 -20.26 -17.03 -1.90
CA ASP A 300 -20.68 -17.90 -0.81
C ASP A 300 -19.61 -18.97 -0.60
N LEU A 301 -19.01 -18.93 0.58
CA LEU A 301 -17.93 -19.82 0.99
C LEU A 301 -18.38 -20.87 2.01
N GLY A 302 -19.64 -20.83 2.46
CA GLY A 302 -20.13 -21.71 3.53
C GLY A 302 -19.36 -21.56 4.84
N LEU A 303 -18.88 -20.35 5.13
CA LEU A 303 -18.05 -20.07 6.31
C LEU A 303 -18.86 -20.24 7.61
N PRO A 304 -18.31 -20.89 8.65
CA PRO A 304 -19.00 -21.05 9.92
C PRO A 304 -19.20 -19.72 10.63
N ASP A 305 -20.19 -19.66 11.53
CA ASP A 305 -20.45 -18.45 12.32
C ASP A 305 -19.20 -17.95 13.07
N TRP A 306 -19.05 -16.63 13.13
CA TRP A 306 -18.09 -15.93 13.97
C TRP A 306 -18.59 -15.89 15.41
N ALA A 307 -17.85 -16.51 16.32
CA ALA A 307 -18.17 -16.49 17.75
C ALA A 307 -17.69 -15.17 18.39
N PRO A 308 -18.36 -14.67 19.44
CA PRO A 308 -17.92 -13.47 20.15
C PRO A 308 -16.50 -13.56 20.73
N THR A 309 -16.01 -14.77 20.98
CA THR A 309 -14.68 -15.05 21.53
C THR A 309 -13.61 -15.30 20.46
N ASP A 310 -13.95 -15.12 19.18
CA ASP A 310 -13.01 -15.26 18.08
C ASP A 310 -12.25 -13.98 17.80
N ASP A 311 -10.94 -14.15 17.60
CA ASP A 311 -10.12 -13.28 16.79
C ASP A 311 -9.92 -13.90 15.39
N GLU A 312 -9.21 -13.18 14.52
CA GLU A 312 -8.98 -13.58 13.13
C GLU A 312 -8.15 -14.87 13.03
N GLU A 313 -7.21 -15.12 13.94
CA GLU A 313 -6.37 -16.31 13.95
C GLU A 313 -7.18 -17.55 14.38
N ARG A 314 -7.82 -17.47 15.54
CA ARG A 314 -8.66 -18.53 16.09
C ARG A 314 -9.80 -18.90 15.14
N TYR A 315 -10.39 -17.92 14.47
CA TYR A 315 -11.41 -18.17 13.46
C TYR A 315 -10.85 -18.96 12.29
N ARG A 316 -9.72 -18.52 11.69
CA ARG A 316 -9.07 -19.22 10.56
C ARG A 316 -8.73 -20.66 10.91
N ASP A 317 -8.11 -20.90 12.06
CA ASP A 317 -7.77 -22.25 12.51
C ASP A 317 -8.99 -23.14 12.65
N ARG A 318 -10.09 -22.58 13.17
CA ARG A 318 -11.35 -23.31 13.25
C ARG A 318 -11.93 -23.63 11.88
N VAL A 319 -11.89 -22.69 10.93
CA VAL A 319 -12.38 -22.92 9.56
C VAL A 319 -11.59 -24.05 8.90
N ALA A 320 -10.26 -23.98 8.92
CA ALA A 320 -9.40 -25.00 8.35
C ALA A 320 -9.59 -26.38 9.01
N ALA A 321 -9.81 -26.41 10.33
CA ALA A 321 -10.02 -27.67 11.05
C ALA A 321 -11.40 -28.32 10.80
N ARG A 322 -12.43 -27.54 10.48
CA ARG A 322 -13.83 -28.01 10.45
C ARG A 322 -14.49 -27.99 9.09
N THR A 323 -13.93 -27.25 8.13
CA THR A 323 -14.56 -27.01 6.83
C THR A 323 -13.68 -27.65 5.75
N PRO A 324 -14.11 -28.76 5.12
CA PRO A 324 -13.35 -29.40 4.07
C PRO A 324 -13.02 -28.42 2.93
N GLY A 325 -11.78 -28.49 2.43
CA GLY A 325 -11.31 -27.64 1.33
C GLY A 325 -10.63 -26.34 1.77
N PHE A 326 -10.67 -25.99 3.06
CA PHE A 326 -9.93 -24.84 3.59
C PHE A 326 -8.60 -25.25 4.19
N THR A 327 -7.55 -24.48 3.92
CA THR A 327 -6.21 -24.65 4.53
C THR A 327 -5.67 -23.31 5.01
N THR A 328 -5.12 -23.26 6.23
CA THR A 328 -4.47 -22.04 6.74
C THR A 328 -3.21 -21.73 5.94
N VAL A 329 -3.06 -20.46 5.56
CA VAL A 329 -1.82 -19.92 4.99
C VAL A 329 -1.36 -18.71 5.80
N GLU A 330 -0.15 -18.84 6.34
CA GLU A 330 0.51 -17.76 7.06
C GLU A 330 0.95 -16.65 6.08
N PRO A 331 0.84 -15.37 6.45
CA PRO A 331 0.52 -14.90 7.81
C PRO A 331 -0.97 -14.72 8.12
N VAL A 332 -1.84 -14.44 7.14
CA VAL A 332 -3.18 -13.88 7.42
C VAL A 332 -4.34 -14.44 6.57
N GLY A 333 -4.18 -15.64 5.98
CA GLY A 333 -5.17 -16.16 5.04
C GLY A 333 -5.62 -17.59 5.26
N LEU A 334 -6.67 -17.95 4.53
CA LEU A 334 -7.04 -19.32 4.18
C LEU A 334 -6.92 -19.47 2.67
N VAL A 335 -6.61 -20.67 2.19
CA VAL A 335 -6.86 -21.07 0.80
C VAL A 335 -8.18 -21.83 0.79
N GLY A 336 -9.13 -21.35 -0.01
CA GLY A 336 -10.44 -21.95 -0.21
C GLY A 336 -10.41 -23.14 -1.18
N PRO A 337 -11.55 -23.83 -1.34
CA PRO A 337 -11.66 -25.03 -2.16
C PRO A 337 -11.42 -24.80 -3.66
N ASP A 338 -11.58 -23.57 -4.15
CA ASP A 338 -11.37 -23.19 -5.56
C ASP A 338 -10.02 -22.48 -5.78
N ASP A 339 -9.05 -22.68 -4.87
CA ASP A 339 -7.75 -21.99 -4.85
C ASP A 339 -7.93 -20.46 -4.78
N GLU A 340 -8.95 -19.97 -4.07
CA GLU A 340 -9.06 -18.56 -3.72
C GLU A 340 -8.31 -18.25 -2.42
N LEU A 341 -7.68 -17.07 -2.35
CA LEU A 341 -7.13 -16.59 -1.09
C LEU A 341 -8.24 -15.89 -0.30
N VAL A 342 -8.59 -16.40 0.87
CA VAL A 342 -9.57 -15.80 1.76
C VAL A 342 -8.86 -15.04 2.87
N HIS A 343 -8.96 -13.71 2.85
CA HIS A 343 -8.51 -12.86 3.95
C HIS A 343 -9.67 -12.65 4.92
N VAL A 344 -9.54 -13.23 6.10
CA VAL A 344 -10.52 -13.09 7.19
C VAL A 344 -10.10 -11.91 8.03
N ALA A 345 -10.95 -10.90 8.13
CA ALA A 345 -10.65 -9.74 8.94
C ALA A 345 -11.90 -9.07 9.52
N ARG A 346 -11.75 -8.49 10.70
CA ARG A 346 -12.78 -7.64 11.29
C ARG A 346 -12.97 -6.39 10.42
N PRO A 347 -14.16 -5.76 10.44
CA PRO A 347 -14.42 -4.51 9.72
C PRO A 347 -13.72 -3.33 10.40
N THR A 348 -12.38 -3.33 10.37
CA THR A 348 -11.55 -2.25 10.88
C THR A 348 -11.16 -1.31 9.74
N PRO A 349 -10.91 -0.03 10.04
CA PRO A 349 -10.40 0.97 9.09
C PRO A 349 -9.25 0.49 8.18
N ASP A 350 -8.31 -0.25 8.76
CA ASP A 350 -7.08 -0.74 8.13
C ASP A 350 -7.23 -2.09 7.44
N VAL A 351 -8.44 -2.68 7.42
CA VAL A 351 -8.67 -4.03 6.86
C VAL A 351 -8.19 -4.16 5.42
N PHE A 352 -8.37 -3.11 4.62
CA PHE A 352 -7.97 -3.10 3.22
C PHE A 352 -6.45 -3.00 3.04
N ASP A 353 -5.77 -2.28 3.93
CA ASP A 353 -4.31 -2.19 3.93
C ASP A 353 -3.68 -3.52 4.35
N ARG A 354 -4.25 -4.19 5.36
CA ARG A 354 -3.83 -5.54 5.78
C ARG A 354 -4.07 -6.57 4.68
N ALA A 355 -5.24 -6.52 4.02
CA ALA A 355 -5.53 -7.37 2.86
C ALA A 355 -4.52 -7.14 1.74
N ARG A 356 -4.22 -5.88 1.41
CA ARG A 356 -3.22 -5.50 0.40
C ARG A 356 -1.84 -6.07 0.72
N ALA A 357 -1.35 -5.85 1.94
CA ALA A 357 -0.04 -6.33 2.39
C ALA A 357 0.04 -7.86 2.28
N ALA A 358 -0.99 -8.58 2.75
CA ALA A 358 -1.07 -10.03 2.70
C ALA A 358 -0.95 -10.59 1.27
N MET A 359 -1.67 -9.97 0.34
CA MET A 359 -1.69 -10.39 -1.06
C MET A 359 -0.35 -10.18 -1.74
N TRP A 360 0.31 -9.07 -1.44
CA TRP A 360 1.64 -8.80 -1.96
C TRP A 360 2.67 -9.80 -1.43
N ASP A 361 2.63 -10.14 -0.15
CA ASP A 361 3.52 -11.15 0.44
C ASP A 361 3.36 -12.53 -0.23
N LEU A 362 2.11 -12.93 -0.50
CA LEU A 362 1.81 -14.19 -1.18
C LEU A 362 2.28 -14.18 -2.64
N ARG A 363 1.98 -13.11 -3.38
CA ARG A 363 2.33 -13.02 -4.79
C ARG A 363 3.83 -12.87 -5.02
N LEU A 364 4.53 -12.18 -4.13
CA LEU A 364 5.99 -12.06 -4.17
C LEU A 364 6.72 -13.32 -3.67
N GLY A 365 5.97 -14.32 -3.18
CA GLY A 365 6.54 -15.59 -2.74
C GLY A 365 7.48 -15.43 -1.55
N HIS A 366 7.28 -14.40 -0.71
CA HIS A 366 8.20 -14.08 0.38
C HIS A 366 8.15 -15.08 1.55
N ARG A 367 7.15 -15.96 1.61
CA ARG A 367 6.92 -16.83 2.76
C ARG A 367 6.61 -18.29 2.46
N VAL A 368 6.59 -18.70 1.21
CA VAL A 368 6.19 -20.06 0.88
C VAL A 368 7.44 -20.91 0.60
N GLY A 369 7.96 -21.52 1.66
CA GLY A 369 8.79 -22.73 1.55
C GLY A 369 7.98 -23.95 1.08
N ALA A 370 6.66 -23.80 0.93
CA ALA A 370 5.80 -24.73 0.19
C ALA A 370 5.78 -24.38 -1.31
N GLU A 371 5.48 -25.38 -2.13
CA GLU A 371 5.44 -25.27 -3.58
C GLU A 371 4.62 -24.07 -4.10
N PRO A 372 4.95 -23.50 -5.28
CA PRO A 372 4.35 -22.29 -5.86
C PRO A 372 2.90 -22.50 -6.38
N ARG A 373 2.07 -23.25 -5.65
CA ARG A 373 0.76 -23.72 -6.10
C ARG A 373 -0.36 -22.70 -6.02
N CYS A 374 -0.26 -21.67 -5.17
CA CYS A 374 -1.27 -20.61 -5.14
C CYS A 374 -1.10 -19.71 -6.37
N ARG A 375 -1.69 -20.14 -7.50
CA ARG A 375 -1.94 -19.29 -8.67
C ARG A 375 -3.32 -18.67 -8.53
N THR A 376 -3.64 -18.20 -7.32
CA THR A 376 -4.98 -17.77 -6.98
C THR A 376 -5.39 -16.63 -7.91
N ALA A 377 -6.39 -16.88 -8.74
CA ALA A 377 -6.97 -15.87 -9.61
C ALA A 377 -8.00 -15.01 -8.87
N THR A 378 -8.30 -15.35 -7.61
CA THR A 378 -9.34 -14.72 -6.80
C THR A 378 -8.86 -14.49 -5.38
N VAL A 379 -9.18 -13.31 -4.85
CA VAL A 379 -9.07 -12.98 -3.42
C VAL A 379 -10.47 -12.71 -2.90
N VAL A 380 -10.81 -13.29 -1.76
CA VAL A 380 -12.06 -13.07 -1.04
C VAL A 380 -11.76 -12.33 0.25
N LEU A 381 -12.35 -11.15 0.43
CA LEU A 381 -12.38 -10.48 1.73
C LEU A 381 -13.59 -10.97 2.52
N ALA A 382 -13.35 -11.72 3.59
CA ALA A 382 -14.39 -12.30 4.44
C ALA A 382 -14.53 -11.51 5.75
N VAL A 383 -15.69 -10.86 5.92
CA VAL A 383 -15.91 -9.91 7.03
C VAL A 383 -17.08 -10.36 7.92
N PRO A 384 -16.89 -10.45 9.25
CA PRO A 384 -17.96 -10.74 10.21
C PRO A 384 -19.09 -9.72 10.16
N GLY A 385 -20.31 -10.18 9.87
CA GLY A 385 -21.48 -9.34 9.71
C GLY A 385 -21.52 -8.50 8.43
N GLY A 386 -20.54 -8.66 7.54
CA GLY A 386 -20.40 -7.88 6.30
C GLY A 386 -19.88 -6.46 6.49
N LEU A 387 -19.67 -5.75 5.38
CA LEU A 387 -19.24 -4.36 5.36
C LEU A 387 -20.44 -3.40 5.30
N PRO A 388 -20.64 -2.51 6.28
CA PRO A 388 -21.77 -1.58 6.30
C PRO A 388 -21.51 -0.38 5.37
N VAL A 389 -21.78 -0.54 4.07
CA VAL A 389 -21.45 0.45 3.02
C VAL A 389 -21.98 1.85 3.32
N ALA A 390 -23.21 1.94 3.84
CA ALA A 390 -23.88 3.19 4.15
C ALA A 390 -23.06 4.06 5.13
N ASP A 391 -22.28 3.41 6.00
CA ASP A 391 -21.54 4.02 7.10
C ASP A 391 -20.02 4.09 6.84
N LEU A 392 -19.57 3.72 5.63
CA LEU A 392 -18.15 3.81 5.28
C LEU A 392 -17.73 5.28 5.04
N PRO A 393 -16.63 5.74 5.67
CA PRO A 393 -16.01 7.02 5.34
C PRO A 393 -15.56 7.06 3.88
N ALA A 394 -15.50 8.27 3.31
CA ALA A 394 -15.02 8.45 1.94
C ALA A 394 -13.60 7.92 1.73
N ALA A 395 -12.70 8.15 2.68
CA ALA A 395 -11.34 7.60 2.64
C ALA A 395 -11.34 6.06 2.59
N THR A 396 -12.24 5.41 3.33
CA THR A 396 -12.38 3.95 3.34
C THR A 396 -12.92 3.41 2.04
N MET A 397 -13.92 4.09 1.47
CA MET A 397 -14.45 3.77 0.16
C MET A 397 -13.37 3.89 -0.92
N ALA A 398 -12.52 4.91 -0.83
CA ALA A 398 -11.37 5.07 -1.71
C ALA A 398 -10.36 3.93 -1.57
N ASP A 399 -9.93 3.62 -0.35
CA ASP A 399 -8.99 2.52 -0.08
C ASP A 399 -9.50 1.18 -0.66
N LEU A 400 -10.81 0.91 -0.57
CA LEU A 400 -11.43 -0.29 -1.10
C LEU A 400 -11.47 -0.34 -2.63
N LEU A 401 -11.78 0.78 -3.28
CA LEU A 401 -11.76 0.86 -4.74
C LEU A 401 -10.34 0.73 -5.30
N GLU A 402 -9.35 1.33 -4.62
CA GLU A 402 -7.95 1.14 -4.95
C GLU A 402 -7.55 -0.33 -4.82
N LEU A 403 -7.91 -0.99 -3.73
CA LEU A 403 -7.63 -2.42 -3.55
C LEU A 403 -8.17 -3.25 -4.71
N GLY A 404 -9.40 -2.95 -5.15
CA GLY A 404 -10.02 -3.59 -6.30
C GLY A 404 -9.24 -3.35 -7.61
N ALA A 405 -8.83 -2.11 -7.86
CA ALA A 405 -8.06 -1.73 -9.04
C ALA A 405 -6.66 -2.37 -9.05
N ASP A 406 -5.95 -2.32 -7.92
CA ASP A 406 -4.62 -2.93 -7.74
C ASP A 406 -4.69 -4.44 -8.06
N LEU A 407 -5.73 -5.12 -7.58
CA LEU A 407 -5.92 -6.55 -7.84
C LEU A 407 -6.27 -6.85 -9.29
N GLU A 408 -7.11 -6.02 -9.90
CA GLU A 408 -7.49 -6.16 -11.31
C GLU A 408 -6.27 -6.05 -12.24
N VAL A 409 -5.38 -5.09 -11.98
CA VAL A 409 -4.11 -4.95 -12.71
C VAL A 409 -3.26 -6.21 -12.59
N LEU A 410 -3.23 -6.80 -11.40
CA LEU A 410 -2.53 -8.05 -11.15
C LEU A 410 -3.23 -9.28 -11.78
N GLY A 411 -4.41 -9.10 -12.40
CA GLY A 411 -5.23 -10.19 -12.95
C GLY A 411 -5.84 -11.06 -11.86
N VAL A 412 -6.16 -10.47 -10.70
CA VAL A 412 -6.76 -11.11 -9.54
C VAL A 412 -8.14 -10.51 -9.31
N ALA A 413 -9.18 -11.34 -9.24
CA ALA A 413 -10.53 -10.90 -8.94
C ALA A 413 -10.70 -10.67 -7.43
N LEU A 414 -11.14 -9.47 -7.03
CA LEU A 414 -11.62 -9.22 -5.67
C LEU A 414 -13.09 -9.63 -5.54
N ARG A 415 -13.37 -10.45 -4.53
CA ARG A 415 -14.72 -10.89 -4.11
C ARG A 415 -14.91 -10.66 -2.61
N PHE A 416 -16.15 -10.76 -2.16
CA PHE A 416 -16.50 -10.56 -0.75
C PHE A 416 -17.33 -11.72 -0.22
N ALA A 417 -17.08 -12.12 1.02
CA ALA A 417 -17.90 -13.09 1.74
C ALA A 417 -18.35 -12.47 3.06
N ASP A 418 -19.61 -12.72 3.43
CA ASP A 418 -20.10 -12.38 4.76
C ASP A 418 -19.86 -13.57 5.69
N ILE A 419 -19.30 -13.30 6.87
CA ILE A 419 -19.23 -14.32 7.93
C ILE A 419 -20.43 -14.08 8.86
N PRO A 420 -21.34 -15.07 9.02
CA PRO A 420 -22.46 -14.93 9.93
C PRO A 420 -21.99 -14.68 11.37
N LEU A 421 -22.73 -13.89 12.15
CA LEU A 421 -22.42 -13.66 13.57
C LEU A 421 -23.20 -14.65 14.45
N ALA A 422 -22.51 -15.40 15.30
CA ALA A 422 -23.15 -16.34 16.20
C ALA A 422 -24.08 -15.62 17.18
N GLY A 423 -25.31 -16.12 17.33
CA GLY A 423 -26.23 -15.65 18.37
C GLY A 423 -26.97 -14.35 18.08
N ARG A 424 -26.97 -13.83 16.83
CA ARG A 424 -27.92 -12.78 16.42
C ARG A 424 -29.24 -13.47 16.00
N PRO A 425 -30.27 -13.51 16.88
CA PRO A 425 -31.49 -14.25 16.58
C PRO A 425 -32.27 -13.45 15.53
N GLY A 426 -32.35 -13.95 14.28
CA GLY A 426 -33.34 -13.47 13.30
C GLY A 426 -32.83 -12.85 12.00
N ALA A 427 -31.53 -12.83 11.70
CA ALA A 427 -31.07 -12.47 10.35
C ALA A 427 -31.27 -13.68 9.40
N LYS A 428 -32.50 -13.87 8.93
CA LYS A 428 -32.80 -14.81 7.84
C LYS A 428 -31.93 -14.41 6.64
N PRO A 429 -31.21 -15.33 5.99
CA PRO A 429 -30.44 -15.00 4.79
C PRO A 429 -31.39 -14.36 3.77
N THR A 430 -31.06 -13.16 3.31
CA THR A 430 -31.73 -12.51 2.18
C THR A 430 -31.48 -13.38 0.95
N ALA A 431 -32.36 -14.37 0.76
CA ALA A 431 -32.45 -15.14 -0.46
C ALA A 431 -32.66 -14.17 -1.62
N GLY A 432 -31.83 -14.34 -2.66
CA GLY A 432 -31.75 -13.43 -3.80
C GLY A 432 -33.10 -13.08 -4.42
N SER A 433 -33.22 -11.83 -4.85
CA SER A 433 -34.19 -11.48 -5.89
C SER A 433 -33.74 -12.11 -7.22
N PRO A 434 -34.71 -12.55 -8.06
CA PRO A 434 -34.46 -13.30 -9.29
C PRO A 434 -33.67 -12.53 -10.35
#